data_AF-A0A353RIX7-F1
#
_entry.id   AF-A0A353RIX7-F1
#
_cell.length_a   1.000
_cell.length_b   1.000
_cell.length_c   1.000
_cell.angle_alpha   90.00
_cell.angle_beta   90.00
_cell.angle_gamma   90.00
#
_symmetry.space_group_name_H-M   'P 1'
#
loop_
_entity.id
_entity.type
_entity.pdbx_description
1 polymer ?
#
loop_
_entity_poly.entity_id
_entity_poly.type
_entity_poly.pdbx_seq_one_letter_code
_entity_poly.pdbx_strand_id
1 'polypeptide(L)'
;YFAGNGYNSNSLVARADERLSLTGQFSVLAQGKGNLNYIDHTFDEFVKGRLMAELEREELDLAILHHHGADDTQYLNASPYTIMTDKWLEMARKFFRGKIRSAKDTTASKQYYIDNYNVPESWVNNAFDPGIMLQDSLSDAAMDIHIADLEGFTPGVPFVMLDACFNGSFHLEDYISGHYIFNPGKTVVVKANSVNTLQDIWTNQLIGLLELGVSVGNWAKEQFTLESHLMGDPTYRYASNRNDRDDLNRAIAHRRNDLSYWKRLLKDKHPEVKALAMKILFKKGALTPDQLYAIQTSDVSPTVRLMAYHLLIQSDSEQLVPAIEAGLHDNYELIRRFAAMHAGENQSPRLLDDLMKIRLSPGVSERVYFQVRGAVEQYAKDDALAAFDKQLEGRSGSWYEKIKAERTNFERILSAKEEDMKQLLDREVESRNKRFNITALRNSNQAAYLDTLFRFMKESDDQNLRQLLAEAFGWYTRSWKKQEIVDFCRAQAAVEKDDTVKRELLRTVRRLTD
;
A
#
# COMPACT_ATOMS: atom_id res chain seq x y z
N TYR A 1 6.98 -8.96 14.97
CA TYR A 1 6.05 -8.29 14.06
C TYR A 1 4.87 -9.22 13.77
N PHE A 2 3.72 -8.66 13.46
CA PHE A 2 2.46 -9.39 13.25
C PHE A 2 1.92 -9.16 11.84
N ALA A 3 1.35 -10.21 11.24
CA ALA A 3 0.64 -10.14 9.97
C ALA A 3 -0.82 -10.60 10.14
N GLY A 4 -1.71 -9.60 10.20
CA GLY A 4 -3.15 -9.78 10.14
C GLY A 4 -3.61 -10.20 8.75
N ASN A 5 -4.80 -10.79 8.70
CA ASN A 5 -5.42 -11.24 7.46
C ASN A 5 -5.59 -10.09 6.45
N GLY A 6 -5.37 -10.41 5.18
CA GLY A 6 -5.63 -9.54 4.03
C GLY A 6 -4.56 -8.47 3.82
N TYR A 7 -3.75 -8.16 4.83
CA TYR A 7 -2.70 -7.17 4.72
C TYR A 7 -1.58 -7.66 3.77
N ASN A 8 -1.22 -6.83 2.78
CA ASN A 8 -0.41 -7.20 1.61
C ASN A 8 -0.89 -8.51 0.93
N SER A 9 -2.20 -8.71 0.85
CA SER A 9 -2.81 -9.91 0.21
C SER A 9 -2.26 -11.24 0.74
N ASN A 10 -1.82 -11.28 2.00
CA ASN A 10 -1.21 -12.47 2.61
C ASN A 10 0.04 -13.02 1.88
N SER A 11 0.74 -12.17 1.11
CA SER A 11 1.89 -12.62 0.32
C SER A 11 3.07 -13.05 1.19
N LEU A 12 3.37 -14.35 1.18
CA LEU A 12 4.47 -14.94 1.94
C LEU A 12 5.84 -14.42 1.50
N VAL A 13 6.02 -14.11 0.21
CA VAL A 13 7.27 -13.54 -0.32
C VAL A 13 7.52 -12.17 0.31
N ALA A 14 6.50 -11.30 0.34
CA ALA A 14 6.61 -10.00 1.00
C ALA A 14 6.96 -10.14 2.49
N ARG A 15 6.42 -11.16 3.19
CA ARG A 15 6.74 -11.42 4.60
C ARG A 15 8.15 -11.94 4.83
N ALA A 16 8.62 -12.83 3.96
CA ALA A 16 9.99 -13.34 4.01
C ALA A 16 11.01 -12.21 3.78
N ASP A 17 10.73 -11.35 2.80
CA ASP A 17 11.56 -10.20 2.47
C ASP A 17 11.50 -9.11 3.53
N GLU A 18 10.36 -8.91 4.19
CA GLU A 18 10.24 -8.04 5.36
C GLU A 18 11.14 -8.53 6.51
N ARG A 19 11.12 -9.84 6.83
CA ARG A 19 12.01 -10.42 7.84
C ARG A 19 13.48 -10.20 7.49
N LEU A 20 13.86 -10.42 6.22
CA LEU A 20 15.21 -10.18 5.72
C LEU A 20 15.60 -8.71 5.89
N SER A 21 14.72 -7.79 5.48
CA SER A 21 14.97 -6.36 5.59
C SER A 21 15.12 -5.95 7.05
N LEU A 22 14.19 -6.26 7.95
CA LEU A 22 14.25 -5.92 9.37
C LEU A 22 15.55 -6.44 10.02
N THR A 23 15.97 -7.67 9.69
CA THR A 23 17.25 -8.24 10.16
C THR A 23 18.45 -7.41 9.70
N GLY A 24 18.40 -6.84 8.49
CA GLY A 24 19.42 -5.93 7.96
C GLY A 24 19.31 -4.48 8.48
N GLN A 25 18.10 -4.00 8.78
CA GLN A 25 17.87 -2.64 9.30
C GLN A 25 18.35 -2.52 10.74
N PHE A 26 18.18 -3.57 11.56
CA PHE A 26 18.66 -3.63 12.93
C PHE A 26 19.95 -4.46 13.02
N SER A 27 21.10 -3.80 13.15
CA SER A 27 22.39 -4.48 13.20
C SER A 27 22.55 -5.41 14.41
N VAL A 28 21.79 -5.22 15.50
CA VAL A 28 21.75 -6.18 16.61
C VAL A 28 21.22 -7.55 16.20
N LEU A 29 20.23 -7.59 15.29
CA LEU A 29 19.65 -8.83 14.79
C LEU A 29 20.63 -9.57 13.89
N ALA A 30 21.27 -8.86 12.96
CA ALA A 30 22.31 -9.43 12.08
C ALA A 30 23.52 -10.00 12.86
N GLN A 31 23.78 -9.49 14.07
CA GLN A 31 24.85 -9.98 14.95
C GLN A 31 24.40 -11.12 15.89
N GLY A 32 23.13 -11.55 15.84
CA GLY A 32 22.59 -12.56 16.74
C GLY A 32 22.46 -12.11 18.20
N LYS A 33 22.36 -10.79 18.45
CA LYS A 33 22.27 -10.19 19.79
C LYS A 33 20.85 -9.74 20.16
N GLY A 34 19.86 -10.09 19.35
CA GLY A 34 18.45 -9.78 19.58
C GLY A 34 17.56 -10.83 18.93
N ASN A 35 16.25 -10.74 19.19
CA ASN A 35 15.26 -11.69 18.71
C ASN A 35 14.25 -11.00 17.79
N LEU A 36 13.92 -11.67 16.67
CA LEU A 36 12.84 -11.24 15.76
C LEU A 36 11.76 -12.31 15.70
N ASN A 37 10.68 -12.06 16.43
CA ASN A 37 9.49 -12.92 16.46
C ASN A 37 8.51 -12.55 15.36
N TYR A 38 7.80 -13.56 14.84
CA TYR A 38 6.73 -13.40 13.85
C TYR A 38 5.48 -14.11 14.34
N ILE A 39 4.34 -13.41 14.29
CA ILE A 39 3.02 -13.99 14.52
C ILE A 39 2.20 -13.79 13.25
N ASP A 40 1.64 -14.87 12.73
CA ASP A 40 0.72 -14.85 11.60
C ASP A 40 -0.70 -15.08 12.09
N HIS A 41 -1.69 -14.43 11.47
CA HIS A 41 -3.10 -14.65 11.79
C HIS A 41 -3.56 -16.10 11.64
N THR A 42 -2.83 -16.95 10.91
CA THR A 42 -3.14 -18.37 10.74
C THR A 42 -2.65 -19.28 11.88
N PHE A 43 -1.93 -18.74 12.87
CA PHE A 43 -1.35 -19.56 13.95
C PHE A 43 -2.39 -20.16 14.90
N ASP A 44 -3.54 -19.52 15.06
CA ASP A 44 -4.63 -19.96 15.92
C ASP A 44 -5.99 -19.72 15.23
N GLU A 45 -7.04 -20.43 15.67
CA GLU A 45 -8.43 -20.14 15.25
C GLU A 45 -8.81 -18.68 15.57
N PHE A 46 -8.33 -18.21 16.73
CA PHE A 46 -8.45 -16.83 17.21
C PHE A 46 -7.07 -16.36 17.72
N VAL A 47 -6.34 -15.58 16.92
CA VAL A 47 -4.96 -15.18 17.21
C VAL A 47 -4.86 -14.09 18.28
N LYS A 48 -5.98 -13.42 18.59
CA LYS A 48 -6.00 -12.27 19.49
C LYS A 48 -5.34 -12.55 20.85
N GLY A 49 -5.63 -13.70 21.45
CA GLY A 49 -5.06 -14.07 22.75
C GLY A 49 -3.55 -14.25 22.71
N ARG A 50 -3.02 -14.89 21.66
CA ARG A 50 -1.57 -15.02 21.45
C ARG A 50 -0.91 -13.66 21.24
N LEU A 51 -1.51 -12.81 20.40
CA LEU A 51 -0.96 -11.50 20.10
C LEU A 51 -0.94 -10.60 21.34
N MET A 52 -2.05 -10.54 22.08
CA MET A 52 -2.13 -9.76 23.33
C MET A 52 -1.10 -10.25 24.34
N ALA A 53 -0.97 -11.56 24.54
CA ALA A 53 0.05 -12.12 25.46
C ALA A 53 1.49 -11.75 25.05
N GLU A 54 1.81 -11.72 23.75
CA GLU A 54 3.13 -11.27 23.27
C GLU A 54 3.33 -9.76 23.53
N LEU A 55 2.27 -8.96 23.41
CA LEU A 55 2.31 -7.51 23.65
C LEU A 55 2.38 -7.13 25.15
N GLU A 56 2.06 -8.03 26.07
CA GLU A 56 2.24 -7.84 27.53
C GLU A 56 3.68 -8.08 28.00
N ARG A 57 4.52 -8.70 27.16
CA ARG A 57 5.90 -9.04 27.52
C ARG A 57 6.73 -7.78 27.75
N GLU A 58 7.32 -7.68 28.94
CA GLU A 58 8.15 -6.53 29.32
C GLU A 58 9.51 -6.47 28.61
N GLU A 59 9.97 -7.60 28.06
CA GLU A 59 11.22 -7.72 27.31
C GLU A 59 11.07 -7.44 25.80
N LEU A 60 9.84 -7.18 25.32
CA LEU A 60 9.60 -6.87 23.92
C LEU A 60 9.84 -5.36 23.66
N ASP A 61 10.89 -5.04 22.93
CA ASP A 61 11.30 -3.64 22.70
C ASP A 61 10.44 -2.88 21.68
N LEU A 62 9.93 -3.59 20.66
CA LEU A 62 9.22 -3.00 19.51
C LEU A 62 8.18 -3.97 18.97
N ALA A 63 6.94 -3.52 18.85
CA ALA A 63 5.86 -4.23 18.17
C ALA A 63 5.51 -3.53 16.86
N ILE A 64 5.59 -4.26 15.75
CA ILE A 64 5.11 -3.82 14.44
C ILE A 64 3.92 -4.69 14.08
N LEU A 65 2.73 -4.09 14.03
CA LEU A 65 1.47 -4.78 13.78
C LEU A 65 0.93 -4.33 12.43
N HIS A 66 0.88 -5.25 11.46
CA HIS A 66 0.29 -4.98 10.17
C HIS A 66 -1.06 -5.66 10.05
N HIS A 67 -2.12 -4.89 9.90
CA HIS A 67 -3.48 -5.42 9.84
C HIS A 67 -4.46 -4.38 9.31
N HIS A 68 -5.72 -4.78 9.14
CA HIS A 68 -6.80 -3.83 8.92
C HIS A 68 -7.31 -3.29 10.26
N GLY A 69 -7.96 -2.14 10.25
CA GLY A 69 -8.50 -1.56 11.47
C GLY A 69 -9.72 -0.69 11.21
N ALA A 70 -10.49 -0.51 12.28
CA ALA A 70 -11.51 0.52 12.46
C ALA A 70 -11.12 1.38 13.69
N ASP A 71 -11.91 2.38 14.01
CA ASP A 71 -11.70 3.20 15.20
C ASP A 71 -11.75 2.39 16.51
N ASP A 72 -12.59 1.35 16.55
CA ASP A 72 -12.87 0.51 17.72
C ASP A 72 -12.29 -0.92 17.66
N THR A 73 -11.65 -1.29 16.54
CA THR A 73 -11.28 -2.69 16.25
C THR A 73 -9.95 -2.80 15.51
N GLN A 74 -9.12 -3.76 15.93
CA GLN A 74 -7.96 -4.26 15.17
C GLN A 74 -8.35 -5.58 14.51
N TYR A 75 -8.50 -5.60 13.19
CA TYR A 75 -8.93 -6.78 12.45
C TYR A 75 -7.77 -7.76 12.21
N LEU A 76 -7.78 -8.90 12.89
CA LEU A 76 -6.64 -9.82 12.95
C LEU A 76 -6.85 -11.07 12.09
N ASN A 77 -7.92 -11.82 12.33
CA ASN A 77 -8.10 -13.16 11.75
C ASN A 77 -8.84 -13.14 10.40
N ALA A 78 -8.66 -14.22 9.65
CA ALA A 78 -9.55 -14.62 8.55
C ALA A 78 -10.52 -15.69 9.06
N SER A 79 -11.57 -16.00 8.31
CA SER A 79 -12.33 -17.24 8.55
C SER A 79 -11.36 -18.42 8.76
N PRO A 80 -11.49 -19.18 9.86
CA PRO A 80 -10.49 -20.18 10.24
C PRO A 80 -10.23 -21.18 9.11
N TYR A 81 -8.96 -21.35 8.73
CA TYR A 81 -8.57 -22.44 7.85
C TYR A 81 -8.54 -23.73 8.66
N THR A 82 -9.40 -24.69 8.30
CA THR A 82 -9.54 -25.94 9.01
C THR A 82 -9.56 -27.11 8.04
N ILE A 83 -9.01 -28.25 8.44
CA ILE A 83 -9.15 -29.51 7.69
C ILE A 83 -10.36 -30.32 8.16
N MET A 84 -11.07 -29.83 9.18
CA MET A 84 -12.19 -30.52 9.80
C MET A 84 -13.51 -30.14 9.13
N THR A 85 -14.20 -31.12 8.54
CA THR A 85 -15.43 -30.90 7.76
C THR A 85 -16.56 -30.29 8.57
N ASP A 86 -16.72 -30.67 9.83
CA ASP A 86 -17.73 -30.15 10.75
C ASP A 86 -17.57 -28.63 10.98
N LYS A 87 -16.33 -28.15 11.12
CA LYS A 87 -16.03 -26.71 11.22
C LYS A 87 -16.40 -25.95 9.95
N TRP A 88 -16.17 -26.53 8.76
CA TRP A 88 -16.66 -25.93 7.51
C TRP A 88 -18.19 -25.82 7.47
N LEU A 89 -18.89 -26.86 7.92
CA LEU A 89 -20.34 -26.84 8.00
C LEU A 89 -20.83 -25.81 9.02
N GLU A 90 -20.18 -25.67 10.17
CA GLU A 90 -20.50 -24.66 11.17
C GLU A 90 -20.32 -23.24 10.63
N MET A 91 -19.17 -22.96 9.99
CA MET A 91 -18.91 -21.67 9.34
C MET A 91 -19.95 -21.34 8.26
N ALA A 92 -20.31 -22.31 7.43
CA ALA A 92 -21.34 -22.12 6.41
C ALA A 92 -22.70 -21.81 7.06
N ARG A 93 -23.11 -22.56 8.08
CA ARG A 93 -24.35 -22.29 8.83
C ARG A 93 -24.34 -20.90 9.44
N LYS A 94 -23.25 -20.51 10.11
CA LYS A 94 -23.07 -19.17 10.70
C LYS A 94 -23.18 -18.08 9.64
N PHE A 95 -22.51 -18.24 8.49
CA PHE A 95 -22.59 -17.31 7.37
C PHE A 95 -24.04 -17.08 6.91
N PHE A 96 -24.79 -18.16 6.65
CA PHE A 96 -26.19 -18.02 6.20
C PHE A 96 -27.09 -17.44 7.29
N ARG A 97 -26.96 -17.87 8.55
CA ARG A 97 -27.69 -17.24 9.67
C ARG A 97 -27.40 -15.75 9.77
N GLY A 98 -26.14 -15.33 9.60
CA GLY A 98 -25.73 -13.92 9.60
C GLY A 98 -26.36 -13.13 8.45
N LYS A 99 -26.35 -13.67 7.23
CA LYS A 99 -26.99 -13.04 6.06
C LYS A 99 -28.50 -12.89 6.22
N ILE A 100 -29.17 -13.91 6.77
CA ILE A 100 -30.62 -13.86 7.03
C ILE A 100 -30.95 -12.81 8.09
N ARG A 101 -30.21 -12.80 9.22
CA ARG A 101 -30.43 -11.82 10.31
C ARG A 101 -30.20 -10.37 9.89
N SER A 102 -29.25 -10.12 8.99
CA SER A 102 -28.91 -8.77 8.52
C SER A 102 -29.79 -8.27 7.36
N ALA A 103 -30.67 -9.11 6.84
CA ALA A 103 -31.57 -8.74 5.76
C ALA A 103 -32.75 -7.89 6.25
N LYS A 104 -33.20 -6.95 5.40
CA LYS A 104 -34.43 -6.17 5.64
C LYS A 104 -35.68 -7.05 5.71
N ASP A 105 -35.75 -8.04 4.82
CA ASP A 105 -36.78 -9.06 4.79
C ASP A 105 -36.13 -10.42 5.06
N THR A 106 -36.18 -10.83 6.32
CA THR A 106 -35.54 -12.05 6.82
C THR A 106 -36.18 -13.31 6.24
N THR A 107 -37.49 -13.28 5.98
CA THR A 107 -38.25 -14.42 5.44
C THR A 107 -37.89 -14.64 3.98
N ALA A 108 -37.93 -13.58 3.17
CA ALA A 108 -37.50 -13.65 1.78
C ALA A 108 -36.01 -14.02 1.65
N SER A 109 -35.16 -13.49 2.53
CA SER A 109 -33.74 -13.84 2.55
C SER A 109 -33.49 -15.31 2.88
N LYS A 110 -34.21 -15.88 3.86
CA LYS A 110 -34.14 -17.31 4.18
C LYS A 110 -34.53 -18.15 2.96
N GLN A 111 -35.66 -17.84 2.34
CA GLN A 111 -36.15 -18.57 1.16
C GLN A 111 -35.17 -18.47 -0.01
N TYR A 112 -34.60 -17.28 -0.25
CA TYR A 112 -33.59 -17.05 -1.28
C TYR A 112 -32.39 -17.99 -1.13
N TYR A 113 -31.83 -18.15 0.07
CA TYR A 113 -30.68 -19.02 0.29
C TYR A 113 -31.03 -20.51 0.16
N ILE A 114 -32.23 -20.92 0.58
CA ILE A 114 -32.72 -22.28 0.38
C ILE A 114 -32.81 -22.59 -1.13
N ASP A 115 -33.45 -21.70 -1.89
CA ASP A 115 -33.76 -21.96 -3.31
C ASP A 115 -32.55 -21.82 -4.24
N ASN A 116 -31.68 -20.83 -3.99
CA ASN A 116 -30.59 -20.50 -4.91
C ASN A 116 -29.26 -21.19 -4.56
N TYR A 117 -29.09 -21.60 -3.30
CA TYR A 117 -27.85 -22.21 -2.82
C TYR A 117 -28.06 -23.62 -2.23
N ASN A 118 -29.27 -24.17 -2.33
CA ASN A 118 -29.64 -25.49 -1.78
C ASN A 118 -29.28 -25.63 -0.29
N VAL A 119 -29.37 -24.54 0.47
CA VAL A 119 -29.11 -24.56 1.91
C VAL A 119 -30.24 -25.35 2.59
N PRO A 120 -29.95 -26.43 3.34
CA PRO A 120 -31.00 -27.15 4.04
C PRO A 120 -31.70 -26.23 5.05
N GLU A 121 -33.03 -26.23 5.07
CA GLU A 121 -33.78 -25.38 5.98
C GLU A 121 -33.39 -25.59 7.46
N SER A 122 -33.06 -26.83 7.83
CA SER A 122 -32.57 -27.20 9.17
C SER A 122 -31.26 -26.51 9.59
N TRP A 123 -30.49 -25.94 8.65
CA TRP A 123 -29.26 -25.19 8.95
C TRP A 123 -29.53 -23.78 9.45
N VAL A 124 -30.70 -23.23 9.10
CA VAL A 124 -31.03 -21.82 9.30
C VAL A 124 -32.33 -21.62 10.10
N ASN A 125 -33.04 -22.68 10.46
CA ASN A 125 -34.23 -22.62 11.31
C ASN A 125 -33.98 -22.00 12.69
N ASN A 126 -32.77 -22.14 13.20
CA ASN A 126 -32.34 -21.55 14.46
C ASN A 126 -31.62 -20.20 14.28
N ALA A 127 -31.80 -19.51 13.13
CA ALA A 127 -31.13 -18.24 12.87
C ALA A 127 -31.42 -17.15 13.92
N PHE A 128 -32.58 -17.22 14.57
CA PHE A 128 -33.04 -16.28 15.60
C PHE A 128 -33.11 -16.90 17.01
N ASP A 129 -32.52 -18.10 17.19
CA ASP A 129 -32.39 -18.68 18.52
C ASP A 129 -31.40 -17.84 19.36
N PRO A 130 -31.80 -17.35 20.55
CA PRO A 130 -30.93 -16.47 21.35
C PRO A 130 -29.58 -17.08 21.73
N GLY A 131 -29.53 -18.40 21.98
CA GLY A 131 -28.29 -19.09 22.33
C GLY A 131 -27.33 -19.17 21.15
N ILE A 132 -27.84 -19.47 19.96
CA ILE A 132 -27.07 -19.49 18.71
C ILE A 132 -26.61 -18.09 18.32
N MET A 133 -27.46 -17.08 18.51
CA MET A 133 -27.09 -15.69 18.27
C MET A 133 -25.93 -15.26 19.16
N LEU A 134 -26.01 -15.58 20.46
CA LEU A 134 -24.93 -15.31 21.40
C LEU A 134 -23.64 -16.05 21.00
N GLN A 135 -23.73 -17.34 20.67
CA GLN A 135 -22.57 -18.13 20.22
C GLN A 135 -21.91 -17.52 18.98
N ASP A 136 -22.71 -17.13 17.97
CA ASP A 136 -22.20 -16.51 16.75
C ASP A 136 -21.51 -15.17 17.06
N SER A 137 -22.12 -14.33 17.90
CA SER A 137 -21.56 -13.04 18.31
C SER A 137 -20.27 -13.19 19.12
N LEU A 138 -20.19 -14.15 20.04
CA LEU A 138 -18.97 -14.45 20.78
C LEU A 138 -17.85 -14.93 19.85
N SER A 139 -18.19 -15.74 18.85
CA SER A 139 -17.23 -16.19 17.84
C SER A 139 -16.76 -15.05 16.94
N ASP A 140 -17.63 -14.10 16.57
CA ASP A 140 -17.23 -12.91 15.81
C ASP A 140 -16.30 -12.01 16.65
N ALA A 141 -16.66 -11.75 17.92
CA ALA A 141 -15.84 -10.95 18.84
C ALA A 141 -14.49 -11.61 19.19
N ALA A 142 -14.34 -12.92 18.98
CA ALA A 142 -13.08 -13.62 19.19
C ALA A 142 -12.08 -13.46 18.03
N MET A 143 -12.53 -13.02 16.85
CA MET A 143 -11.69 -12.87 15.66
C MET A 143 -10.65 -11.75 15.79
N ASP A 144 -10.99 -10.71 16.55
CA ASP A 144 -10.36 -9.41 16.48
C ASP A 144 -10.14 -8.85 17.88
N ILE A 145 -9.28 -7.82 18.00
CA ILE A 145 -9.15 -7.07 19.26
C ILE A 145 -10.07 -5.87 19.18
N HIS A 146 -11.07 -5.84 20.05
CA HIS A 146 -11.95 -4.69 20.23
C HIS A 146 -11.49 -3.83 21.40
N ILE A 147 -11.96 -2.59 21.49
CA ILE A 147 -11.74 -1.72 22.66
C ILE A 147 -12.06 -2.44 23.98
N ALA A 148 -13.15 -3.21 24.04
CA ALA A 148 -13.51 -3.97 25.24
C ALA A 148 -12.46 -5.01 25.66
N ASP A 149 -11.69 -5.57 24.72
CA ASP A 149 -10.58 -6.46 25.04
C ASP A 149 -9.36 -5.69 25.58
N LEU A 150 -9.28 -4.38 25.32
CA LEU A 150 -8.22 -3.52 25.82
C LEU A 150 -8.51 -2.98 27.22
N GLU A 151 -9.73 -3.14 27.76
CA GLU A 151 -10.01 -2.77 29.14
C GLU A 151 -9.19 -3.63 30.11
N GLY A 152 -8.30 -3.01 30.89
CA GLY A 152 -7.41 -3.71 31.82
C GLY A 152 -6.21 -4.41 31.17
N PHE A 153 -6.07 -4.31 29.85
CA PHE A 153 -4.88 -4.79 29.13
C PHE A 153 -3.64 -3.98 29.54
N THR A 154 -2.54 -4.66 29.86
CA THR A 154 -1.31 -4.04 30.37
C THR A 154 -0.15 -4.20 29.38
N PRO A 155 -0.05 -3.37 28.33
CA PRO A 155 0.98 -3.54 27.30
C PRO A 155 2.39 -3.31 27.86
N GLY A 156 3.29 -4.27 27.61
CA GLY A 156 4.69 -4.27 28.07
C GLY A 156 5.68 -3.63 27.09
N VAL A 157 5.24 -3.33 25.87
CA VAL A 157 6.08 -2.83 24.77
C VAL A 157 6.17 -1.32 24.78
N PRO A 158 7.37 -0.69 24.81
CA PRO A 158 7.49 0.76 24.89
C PRO A 158 7.10 1.49 23.59
N PHE A 159 7.25 0.85 22.43
CA PHE A 159 6.84 1.40 21.14
C PHE A 159 6.02 0.38 20.32
N VAL A 160 4.78 0.76 19.99
CA VAL A 160 3.89 0.00 19.11
C VAL A 160 3.65 0.76 17.81
N MET A 161 3.86 0.11 16.67
CA MET A 161 3.47 0.62 15.37
C MET A 161 2.25 -0.15 14.86
N LEU A 162 1.10 0.54 14.80
CA LEU A 162 -0.14 0.07 14.22
C LEU A 162 -0.20 0.51 12.75
N ASP A 163 0.18 -0.38 11.86
CA ASP A 163 0.00 -0.20 10.42
C ASP A 163 -1.39 -0.67 10.00
N ALA A 164 -2.38 0.12 10.42
CA ALA A 164 -3.79 -0.15 10.24
C ALA A 164 -4.58 1.16 10.10
N CYS A 165 -5.70 1.07 9.38
CA CYS A 165 -6.64 2.17 9.22
C CYS A 165 -7.29 2.53 10.57
N PHE A 166 -7.57 3.81 10.80
CA PHE A 166 -8.40 4.34 11.89
C PHE A 166 -8.00 4.04 13.35
N ASN A 167 -7.04 3.15 13.64
CA ASN A 167 -6.65 2.86 15.02
C ASN A 167 -5.99 4.05 15.74
N GLY A 168 -5.65 5.12 15.01
CA GLY A 168 -5.17 6.41 15.50
C GLY A 168 -6.19 7.54 15.39
N SER A 169 -7.49 7.23 15.40
CA SER A 169 -8.58 8.22 15.32
C SER A 169 -8.73 9.07 16.58
N PHE A 170 -7.69 9.82 16.94
CA PHE A 170 -7.63 10.68 18.14
C PHE A 170 -8.70 11.80 18.19
N HIS A 171 -9.44 11.99 17.10
CA HIS A 171 -10.56 12.93 17.03
C HIS A 171 -11.86 12.35 17.63
N LEU A 172 -11.88 11.07 17.97
CA LEU A 172 -12.96 10.37 18.65
C LEU A 172 -12.71 10.33 20.16
N GLU A 173 -13.77 10.16 20.95
CA GLU A 173 -13.68 10.06 22.41
C GLU A 173 -12.98 8.78 22.86
N ASP A 174 -13.16 7.70 22.11
CA ASP A 174 -12.57 6.39 22.38
C ASP A 174 -12.00 5.79 21.09
N TYR A 175 -10.79 5.23 21.16
CA TYR A 175 -10.05 4.74 20.00
C TYR A 175 -8.90 3.81 20.41
N ILE A 176 -8.59 2.82 19.56
CA ILE A 176 -7.63 1.74 19.85
C ILE A 176 -6.29 2.20 20.44
N SER A 177 -5.57 3.11 19.78
CA SER A 177 -4.23 3.52 20.24
C SER A 177 -4.23 4.30 21.56
N GLY A 178 -5.36 4.88 21.96
CA GLY A 178 -5.52 5.53 23.25
C GLY A 178 -5.35 4.53 24.38
N HIS A 179 -5.96 3.35 24.27
CA HIS A 179 -5.85 2.29 25.28
C HIS A 179 -4.42 1.80 25.48
N TYR A 180 -3.64 1.67 24.40
CA TYR A 180 -2.23 1.30 24.52
C TYR A 180 -1.41 2.31 25.36
N ILE A 181 -1.76 3.60 25.32
CA ILE A 181 -1.04 4.69 26.02
C ILE A 181 -1.60 4.95 27.42
N PHE A 182 -2.92 4.93 27.59
CA PHE A 182 -3.58 5.36 28.82
C PHE A 182 -3.85 4.23 29.81
N ASN A 183 -3.77 2.97 29.36
CA ASN A 183 -3.80 1.84 30.29
C ASN A 183 -2.52 1.77 31.13
N PRO A 184 -2.57 1.11 32.31
CA PRO A 184 -1.37 0.67 32.99
C PRO A 184 -0.45 -0.11 32.04
N GLY A 185 0.86 0.07 32.13
CA GLY A 185 1.79 -0.63 31.24
C GLY A 185 3.08 0.15 31.04
N LYS A 186 3.81 -0.22 29.99
CA LYS A 186 5.10 0.37 29.61
C LYS A 186 5.09 1.05 28.25
N THR A 187 3.98 1.03 27.51
CA THR A 187 3.90 1.75 26.23
C THR A 187 4.10 3.23 26.45
N VAL A 188 5.12 3.77 25.78
CA VAL A 188 5.45 5.20 25.83
C VAL A 188 4.94 5.91 24.59
N VAL A 189 4.95 5.23 23.44
CA VAL A 189 4.53 5.82 22.18
C VAL A 189 3.86 4.81 21.27
N VAL A 190 2.85 5.25 20.53
CA VAL A 190 2.17 4.47 19.49
C VAL A 190 2.17 5.26 18.19
N LYS A 191 2.59 4.64 17.09
CA LYS A 191 2.36 5.16 15.73
C LYS A 191 1.10 4.52 15.17
N ALA A 192 0.10 5.30 14.79
CA ALA A 192 -1.12 4.79 14.17
C ALA A 192 -1.73 5.83 13.21
N ASN A 193 -2.85 5.50 12.58
CA ASN A 193 -3.44 6.33 11.52
C ASN A 193 -4.87 6.75 11.83
N SER A 194 -5.22 8.00 11.52
CA SER A 194 -6.55 8.56 11.79
C SER A 194 -7.58 8.28 10.70
N VAL A 195 -7.13 7.76 9.55
CA VAL A 195 -7.96 7.45 8.37
C VAL A 195 -7.45 6.18 7.69
N ASN A 196 -8.07 5.80 6.56
CA ASN A 196 -7.56 4.72 5.71
C ASN A 196 -6.09 4.92 5.34
N THR A 197 -5.30 3.84 5.47
CA THR A 197 -3.93 3.80 4.99
C THR A 197 -3.84 3.21 3.59
N LEU A 198 -2.84 3.65 2.84
CA LEU A 198 -2.42 2.97 1.61
C LEU A 198 -1.72 1.66 1.99
N GLN A 199 -2.01 0.58 1.26
CA GLN A 199 -1.43 -0.74 1.56
C GLN A 199 -0.01 -0.90 0.99
N ASP A 200 0.25 -0.38 -0.21
CA ASP A 200 1.58 -0.43 -0.83
C ASP A 200 2.42 0.77 -0.38
N ILE A 201 2.88 0.70 0.86
CA ILE A 201 3.78 1.68 1.47
C ILE A 201 5.02 1.01 2.06
N TRP A 202 6.05 1.80 2.35
CA TRP A 202 7.25 1.35 3.03
C TRP A 202 7.20 1.74 4.52
N THR A 203 6.37 1.03 5.28
CA THR A 203 6.09 1.34 6.71
C THR A 203 7.32 1.33 7.61
N ASN A 204 8.23 0.40 7.36
CA ASN A 204 9.46 0.24 8.14
C ASN A 204 10.62 1.12 7.63
N GLN A 205 10.34 2.17 6.84
CA GLN A 205 11.37 3.08 6.36
C GLN A 205 12.16 3.66 7.54
N LEU A 206 13.49 3.54 7.50
CA LEU A 206 14.41 4.11 8.51
C LEU A 206 14.22 3.58 9.94
N ILE A 207 13.48 2.48 10.14
CA ILE A 207 13.17 1.97 11.50
C ILE A 207 14.43 1.58 12.29
N GLY A 208 15.48 1.12 11.62
CA GLY A 208 16.77 0.78 12.27
C GLY A 208 17.52 1.98 12.83
N LEU A 209 17.08 3.22 12.59
CA LEU A 209 17.64 4.38 13.30
C LEU A 209 17.34 4.36 14.80
N LEU A 210 16.29 3.63 15.22
CA LEU A 210 15.90 3.50 16.62
C LEU A 210 17.00 2.84 17.47
N GLU A 211 17.68 1.81 16.97
CA GLU A 211 18.81 1.16 17.68
C GLU A 211 20.06 2.05 17.76
N LEU A 212 20.10 3.14 17.01
CA LEU A 212 21.17 4.15 17.03
C LEU A 212 20.84 5.35 17.92
N GLY A 213 19.81 5.22 18.77
CA GLY A 213 19.40 6.25 19.72
C GLY A 213 18.69 7.45 19.09
N VAL A 214 18.18 7.31 17.85
CA VAL A 214 17.25 8.28 17.26
C VAL A 214 15.89 8.16 17.95
N SER A 215 15.35 9.29 18.41
CA SER A 215 14.02 9.33 19.03
C SER A 215 12.93 8.98 18.02
N VAL A 216 11.83 8.37 18.50
CA VAL A 216 10.70 7.98 17.66
C VAL A 216 10.16 9.19 16.89
N GLY A 217 10.09 10.37 17.49
CA GLY A 217 9.66 11.60 16.84
C GLY A 217 10.58 12.06 15.70
N ASN A 218 11.91 11.94 15.84
CA ASN A 218 12.84 12.29 14.75
C ASN A 218 12.82 11.25 13.63
N TRP A 219 12.66 9.97 13.96
CA TRP A 219 12.45 8.92 12.96
C TRP A 219 11.14 9.16 12.18
N ALA A 220 10.04 9.37 12.90
CA ALA A 220 8.71 9.59 12.34
C ALA A 220 8.67 10.77 11.35
N LYS A 221 9.34 11.90 11.66
CA LYS A 221 9.44 13.06 10.76
C LYS A 221 10.02 12.74 9.38
N GLU A 222 10.79 11.66 9.25
CA GLU A 222 11.30 11.25 7.95
C GLU A 222 10.26 10.52 7.10
N GLN A 223 9.23 9.92 7.68
CA GLN A 223 8.28 9.05 6.94
C GLN A 223 6.80 9.45 7.06
N PHE A 224 6.48 10.49 7.82
CA PHE A 224 5.10 10.90 8.09
C PHE A 224 4.33 11.30 6.84
N THR A 225 3.10 10.79 6.75
CA THR A 225 2.04 11.23 5.85
C THR A 225 0.98 11.99 6.66
N LEU A 226 -0.03 12.57 6.00
CA LEU A 226 -1.10 13.30 6.67
C LEU A 226 -1.97 12.40 7.56
N GLU A 227 -1.97 11.10 7.28
CA GLU A 227 -2.77 10.08 7.94
C GLU A 227 -2.11 9.53 9.20
N SER A 228 -0.77 9.62 9.31
CA SER A 228 0.04 9.01 10.37
C SER A 228 0.29 9.95 11.56
N HIS A 229 0.13 9.44 12.77
CA HIS A 229 0.27 10.18 14.03
C HIS A 229 1.12 9.43 15.05
N LEU A 230 1.74 10.17 15.99
CA LEU A 230 2.32 9.61 17.22
C LEU A 230 1.43 9.99 18.39
N MET A 231 1.05 9.00 19.19
CA MET A 231 0.35 9.17 20.47
C MET A 231 1.34 8.83 21.59
N GLY A 232 1.34 9.58 22.68
CA GLY A 232 2.31 9.43 23.77
C GLY A 232 3.52 10.37 23.67
N ASP A 233 4.70 9.94 24.13
CA ASP A 233 5.92 10.76 24.16
C ASP A 233 6.83 10.50 22.95
N PRO A 234 6.89 11.42 21.97
CA PRO A 234 7.71 11.25 20.77
C PRO A 234 9.22 11.40 21.05
N THR A 235 9.63 11.83 22.24
CA THR A 235 11.05 11.97 22.61
C THR A 235 11.68 10.66 23.07
N TYR A 236 10.86 9.61 23.27
CA TYR A 236 11.32 8.26 23.59
C TYR A 236 12.39 7.79 22.62
N ARG A 237 13.47 7.22 23.17
CA ARG A 237 14.60 6.70 22.42
C ARG A 237 15.22 5.51 23.16
N TYR A 238 15.72 4.56 22.39
CA TYR A 238 16.54 3.48 22.92
C TYR A 238 17.98 3.98 23.19
N ALA A 239 18.72 3.24 23.99
CA ALA A 239 20.16 3.43 24.07
C ALA A 239 20.79 3.06 22.71
N SER A 240 21.72 3.89 22.23
CA SER A 240 22.46 3.56 21.00
C SER A 240 23.30 2.30 21.23
N ASN A 241 23.23 1.36 20.30
CA ASN A 241 24.12 0.19 20.27
C ASN A 241 25.53 0.52 19.74
N ARG A 242 25.74 1.77 19.30
CA ARG A 242 26.98 2.27 18.68
C ARG A 242 27.40 3.60 19.29
N ASN A 243 28.59 3.63 19.88
CA ASN A 243 29.18 4.86 20.44
C ASN A 243 29.61 5.85 19.35
N ASP A 244 29.98 5.39 18.16
CA ASP A 244 30.43 6.27 17.07
C ASP A 244 29.29 7.02 16.37
N ARG A 245 28.02 6.77 16.78
CA ARG A 245 26.81 7.33 16.19
C ARG A 245 25.79 7.81 17.24
N ASP A 246 26.22 7.99 18.49
CA ASP A 246 25.37 8.48 19.58
C ASP A 246 24.83 9.91 19.35
N ASP A 247 25.48 10.68 18.48
CA ASP A 247 25.09 12.04 18.08
C ASP A 247 24.03 12.11 16.97
N LEU A 248 23.63 10.97 16.39
CA LEU A 248 22.81 10.95 15.16
C LEU A 248 21.45 11.64 15.35
N ASN A 249 20.79 11.44 16.51
CA ASN A 249 19.53 12.11 16.84
C ASN A 249 19.67 13.64 16.80
N ARG A 250 20.79 14.18 17.32
CA ARG A 250 21.09 15.61 17.29
C ARG A 250 21.47 16.07 15.90
N ALA A 251 22.22 15.26 15.15
CA ALA A 251 22.63 15.58 13.78
C ALA A 251 21.43 15.73 12.83
N ILE A 252 20.41 14.86 12.95
CA ILE A 252 19.16 14.96 12.18
C ILE A 252 18.45 16.30 12.40
N ALA A 253 18.48 16.83 13.62
CA ALA A 253 17.82 18.09 13.96
C ALA A 253 18.67 19.33 13.57
N HIS A 254 19.99 19.29 13.80
CA HIS A 254 20.83 20.49 13.79
C HIS A 254 21.91 20.54 12.71
N ARG A 255 22.19 19.42 12.02
CA ARG A 255 23.27 19.33 11.02
C ARG A 255 22.80 19.07 9.61
N ARG A 256 21.49 19.22 9.30
CA ARG A 256 20.97 18.97 7.94
C ARG A 256 21.66 19.77 6.81
N ASN A 257 22.21 20.93 7.14
CA ASN A 257 22.93 21.77 6.17
C ASN A 257 24.44 21.45 6.08
N ASP A 258 24.98 20.58 6.95
CA ASP A 258 26.37 20.14 6.91
C ASP A 258 26.53 19.01 5.89
N LEU A 259 26.59 19.38 4.60
CA LEU A 259 26.69 18.42 3.50
C LEU A 259 27.94 17.53 3.60
N SER A 260 29.04 18.06 4.15
CA SER A 260 30.28 17.31 4.35
C SER A 260 30.09 16.18 5.37
N TYR A 261 29.34 16.41 6.44
CA TYR A 261 28.96 15.36 7.40
C TYR A 261 28.15 14.25 6.73
N TRP A 262 27.06 14.60 6.03
CA TRP A 262 26.20 13.59 5.38
C TRP A 262 26.92 12.84 4.25
N LYS A 263 27.78 13.50 3.48
CA LYS A 263 28.62 12.83 2.47
C LYS A 263 29.54 11.78 3.07
N ARG A 264 30.05 11.98 4.28
CA ARG A 264 30.83 10.94 4.98
C ARG A 264 29.96 9.75 5.38
N LEU A 265 28.72 10.01 5.80
CA LEU A 265 27.77 8.97 6.22
C LEU A 265 27.26 8.07 5.07
N LEU A 266 27.38 8.51 3.81
CA LEU A 266 27.14 7.62 2.66
C LEU A 266 28.05 6.38 2.64
N LYS A 267 29.20 6.44 3.33
CA LYS A 267 30.16 5.34 3.43
C LYS A 267 29.97 4.50 4.70
N ASP A 268 28.95 4.80 5.52
CA ASP A 268 28.68 4.01 6.72
C ASP A 268 28.28 2.57 6.34
N LYS A 269 28.65 1.62 7.20
CA LYS A 269 28.31 0.20 7.03
C LYS A 269 26.86 -0.09 7.39
N HIS A 270 26.24 0.75 8.21
CA HIS A 270 24.85 0.58 8.61
C HIS A 270 23.90 1.11 7.52
N PRO A 271 23.00 0.27 6.99
CA PRO A 271 22.18 0.61 5.83
C PRO A 271 21.28 1.83 6.09
N GLU A 272 20.67 1.92 7.29
CA GLU A 272 19.79 3.06 7.61
C GLU A 272 20.52 4.40 7.76
N VAL A 273 21.79 4.41 8.19
CA VAL A 273 22.61 5.63 8.25
C VAL A 273 22.91 6.13 6.85
N LYS A 274 23.27 5.20 5.94
CA LYS A 274 23.48 5.51 4.53
C LYS A 274 22.19 6.02 3.88
N ALA A 275 21.05 5.34 4.10
CA ALA A 275 19.76 5.73 3.56
C ALA A 275 19.30 7.12 4.04
N LEU A 276 19.47 7.42 5.34
CA LEU A 276 19.20 8.75 5.88
C LEU A 276 20.09 9.83 5.24
N ALA A 277 21.38 9.55 5.08
CA ALA A 277 22.30 10.47 4.42
C ALA A 277 21.90 10.74 2.96
N MET A 278 21.49 9.70 2.22
CA MET A 278 20.96 9.84 0.86
C MET A 278 19.76 10.78 0.81
N LYS A 279 18.78 10.58 1.71
CA LYS A 279 17.57 11.41 1.78
C LYS A 279 17.88 12.88 2.06
N ILE A 280 18.80 13.15 2.99
CA ILE A 280 19.21 14.53 3.31
C ILE A 280 19.98 15.16 2.15
N LEU A 281 20.92 14.45 1.54
CA LEU A 281 21.72 14.97 0.42
C LEU A 281 20.86 15.20 -0.83
N PHE A 282 19.93 14.30 -1.14
CA PHE A 282 19.01 14.47 -2.27
C PHE A 282 18.13 15.71 -2.11
N LYS A 283 17.50 15.91 -0.93
CA LYS A 283 16.73 17.13 -0.62
C LYS A 283 17.56 18.42 -0.70
N LYS A 284 18.89 18.33 -0.67
CA LYS A 284 19.83 19.46 -0.78
C LYS A 284 20.48 19.56 -2.16
N GLY A 285 20.06 18.76 -3.14
CA GLY A 285 20.66 18.72 -4.48
C GLY A 285 22.12 18.22 -4.50
N ALA A 286 22.57 17.55 -3.43
CA ALA A 286 23.95 17.10 -3.25
C ALA A 286 24.16 15.61 -3.61
N LEU A 287 23.12 14.95 -4.13
CA LEU A 287 23.13 13.59 -4.65
C LEU A 287 22.31 13.58 -5.94
N THR A 288 22.93 13.19 -7.06
CA THR A 288 22.31 13.25 -8.39
C THR A 288 21.47 12.01 -8.69
N PRO A 289 20.51 12.08 -9.64
CA PRO A 289 19.79 10.91 -10.14
C PRO A 289 20.71 9.77 -10.62
N ASP A 290 21.81 10.08 -11.30
CA ASP A 290 22.78 9.06 -11.74
C ASP A 290 23.45 8.34 -10.57
N GLN A 291 23.80 9.08 -9.51
CA GLN A 291 24.37 8.50 -8.30
C GLN A 291 23.35 7.61 -7.58
N LEU A 292 22.08 8.03 -7.54
CA LEU A 292 21.00 7.21 -7.00
C LEU A 292 20.83 5.94 -7.83
N TYR A 293 20.81 6.03 -9.16
CA TYR A 293 20.68 4.86 -10.04
C TYR A 293 21.84 3.87 -9.86
N ALA A 294 23.07 4.38 -9.72
CA ALA A 294 24.24 3.53 -9.43
C ALA A 294 24.11 2.83 -8.07
N ILE A 295 23.62 3.51 -7.03
CA ILE A 295 23.36 2.89 -5.72
C ILE A 295 22.24 1.85 -5.83
N GLN A 296 21.15 2.18 -6.53
CA GLN A 296 20.01 1.29 -6.75
C GLN A 296 20.45 -0.01 -7.43
N THR A 297 21.41 0.01 -8.35
CA THR A 297 21.78 -1.19 -9.13
C THR A 297 22.96 -1.97 -8.55
N SER A 298 23.69 -1.40 -7.58
CA SER A 298 24.94 -1.98 -7.07
C SER A 298 24.97 -2.28 -5.56
N ASP A 299 24.14 -1.63 -4.73
CA ASP A 299 24.24 -1.79 -3.28
C ASP A 299 23.73 -3.16 -2.82
N VAL A 300 24.47 -3.79 -1.91
CA VAL A 300 24.13 -5.11 -1.38
C VAL A 300 22.88 -5.08 -0.50
N SER A 301 22.59 -3.95 0.14
CA SER A 301 21.44 -3.81 1.04
C SER A 301 20.16 -3.49 0.25
N PRO A 302 19.10 -4.32 0.40
CA PRO A 302 17.83 -4.06 -0.26
C PRO A 302 17.18 -2.74 0.20
N THR A 303 17.34 -2.33 1.46
CA THR A 303 16.77 -1.08 1.97
C THR A 303 17.51 0.16 1.48
N VAL A 304 18.81 0.04 1.20
CA VAL A 304 19.60 1.11 0.54
C VAL A 304 19.19 1.24 -0.92
N ARG A 305 19.07 0.12 -1.66
CA ARG A 305 18.57 0.14 -3.04
C ARG A 305 17.15 0.71 -3.11
N LEU A 306 16.28 0.35 -2.15
CA LEU A 306 14.92 0.88 -2.06
C LEU A 306 14.91 2.38 -1.77
N MET A 307 15.77 2.89 -0.88
CA MET A 307 15.89 4.34 -0.67
C MET A 307 16.38 5.05 -1.94
N ALA A 308 17.35 4.47 -2.65
CA ALA A 308 17.83 5.03 -3.90
C ALA A 308 16.71 5.14 -4.94
N TYR A 309 15.98 4.04 -5.13
CA TYR A 309 14.80 3.97 -5.98
C TYR A 309 13.73 4.98 -5.58
N HIS A 310 13.38 5.04 -4.29
CA HIS A 310 12.34 5.94 -3.78
C HIS A 310 12.66 7.43 -3.96
N LEU A 311 13.92 7.83 -3.89
CA LEU A 311 14.34 9.20 -4.19
C LEU A 311 14.35 9.46 -5.70
N LEU A 312 14.76 8.46 -6.48
CA LEU A 312 14.86 8.56 -7.94
C LEU A 312 13.47 8.70 -8.60
N ILE A 313 12.45 7.96 -8.13
CA ILE A 313 11.07 8.08 -8.63
C ILE A 313 10.37 9.40 -8.26
N GLN A 314 10.98 10.20 -7.37
CA GLN A 314 10.54 11.56 -7.04
C GLN A 314 11.23 12.61 -7.92
N SER A 315 12.26 12.23 -8.68
CA SER A 315 13.00 13.14 -9.54
C SER A 315 12.42 13.16 -10.95
N ASP A 316 12.40 14.35 -11.56
CA ASP A 316 12.16 14.50 -12.99
C ASP A 316 13.49 14.31 -13.73
N SER A 317 13.85 13.06 -14.00
CA SER A 317 15.14 12.69 -14.56
C SER A 317 14.99 11.68 -15.68
N GLU A 318 15.92 11.72 -16.65
CA GLU A 318 16.07 10.68 -17.67
C GLU A 318 16.28 9.28 -17.08
N GLN A 319 16.75 9.20 -15.83
CA GLN A 319 16.91 7.93 -15.10
C GLN A 319 15.61 7.34 -14.57
N LEU A 320 14.46 8.02 -14.69
CA LEU A 320 13.18 7.51 -14.19
C LEU A 320 12.79 6.17 -14.81
N VAL A 321 12.83 6.05 -16.14
CA VAL A 321 12.47 4.79 -16.85
C VAL A 321 13.51 3.70 -16.59
N PRO A 322 14.84 3.94 -16.72
CA PRO A 322 15.87 2.98 -16.33
C PRO A 322 15.74 2.47 -14.88
N ALA A 323 15.37 3.34 -13.94
CA ALA A 323 15.16 2.97 -12.54
C ALA A 323 14.00 2.00 -12.38
N ILE A 324 12.89 2.24 -13.08
CA ILE A 324 11.73 1.36 -13.09
C ILE A 324 12.09 0.00 -13.71
N GLU A 325 12.76 -0.01 -14.86
CA GLU A 325 13.27 -1.25 -15.51
C GLU A 325 14.13 -2.07 -14.54
N ALA A 326 15.12 -1.44 -13.91
CA ALA A 326 15.96 -2.11 -12.92
C ALA A 326 15.16 -2.61 -11.70
N GLY A 327 14.19 -1.82 -11.23
CA GLY A 327 13.36 -2.19 -10.08
C GLY A 327 12.44 -3.39 -10.36
N LEU A 328 11.89 -3.52 -11.56
CA LEU A 328 11.06 -4.66 -11.97
C LEU A 328 11.79 -6.02 -11.83
N HIS A 329 13.13 -5.98 -11.94
CA HIS A 329 14.02 -7.12 -11.88
C HIS A 329 14.87 -7.20 -10.60
N ASP A 330 14.64 -6.33 -9.62
CA ASP A 330 15.33 -6.41 -8.32
C ASP A 330 14.99 -7.73 -7.60
N ASN A 331 15.85 -8.21 -6.72
CA ASN A 331 15.59 -9.41 -5.94
C ASN A 331 14.79 -9.15 -4.64
N TYR A 332 14.51 -7.89 -4.32
CA TYR A 332 13.69 -7.49 -3.19
C TYR A 332 12.26 -7.16 -3.66
N GLU A 333 11.29 -7.88 -3.10
CA GLU A 333 9.88 -7.87 -3.50
C GLU A 333 9.27 -6.47 -3.47
N LEU A 334 9.58 -5.67 -2.45
CA LEU A 334 9.02 -4.32 -2.30
C LEU A 334 9.48 -3.36 -3.40
N ILE A 335 10.74 -3.47 -3.86
CA ILE A 335 11.24 -2.68 -4.99
C ILE A 335 10.50 -3.09 -6.26
N ARG A 336 10.36 -4.40 -6.52
CA ARG A 336 9.63 -4.90 -7.69
C ARG A 336 8.17 -4.43 -7.69
N ARG A 337 7.54 -4.43 -6.52
CA ARG A 337 6.15 -4.02 -6.33
C ARG A 337 5.95 -2.54 -6.63
N PHE A 338 6.81 -1.67 -6.09
CA PHE A 338 6.77 -0.25 -6.42
C PHE A 338 7.14 0.01 -7.89
N ALA A 339 8.10 -0.73 -8.45
CA ALA A 339 8.43 -0.62 -9.86
C ALA A 339 7.27 -0.99 -10.78
N ALA A 340 6.53 -2.05 -10.46
CA ALA A 340 5.32 -2.41 -11.19
C ALA A 340 4.24 -1.32 -11.12
N MET A 341 4.01 -0.76 -9.93
CA MET A 341 3.06 0.34 -9.72
C MET A 341 3.48 1.59 -10.52
N HIS A 342 4.73 2.04 -10.36
CA HIS A 342 5.25 3.21 -11.05
C HIS A 342 5.39 3.02 -12.56
N ALA A 343 5.57 1.79 -13.05
CA ALA A 343 5.51 1.48 -14.47
C ALA A 343 4.08 1.68 -15.03
N GLY A 344 3.05 1.37 -14.25
CA GLY A 344 1.65 1.64 -14.57
C GLY A 344 1.28 3.13 -14.55
N GLU A 345 1.94 3.93 -13.72
CA GLU A 345 1.80 5.41 -13.71
C GLU A 345 2.59 6.06 -14.85
N ASN A 346 3.79 5.54 -15.14
CA ASN A 346 4.68 6.08 -16.16
C ASN A 346 4.20 5.77 -17.57
N GLN A 347 3.88 4.50 -17.85
CA GLN A 347 3.35 3.97 -19.12
C GLN A 347 4.28 4.09 -20.34
N SER A 348 5.60 4.24 -20.14
CA SER A 348 6.54 4.24 -21.26
C SER A 348 6.44 2.93 -22.04
N PRO A 349 6.37 2.96 -23.39
CA PRO A 349 6.36 1.74 -24.20
C PRO A 349 7.54 0.79 -23.93
N ARG A 350 8.67 1.33 -23.44
CA ARG A 350 9.84 0.55 -23.02
C ARG A 350 9.54 -0.47 -21.93
N LEU A 351 8.56 -0.19 -21.06
CA LEU A 351 8.25 -1.00 -19.88
C LEU A 351 7.27 -2.14 -20.16
N LEU A 352 6.55 -2.09 -21.28
CA LEU A 352 5.45 -3.02 -21.56
C LEU A 352 5.90 -4.48 -21.66
N ASP A 353 7.03 -4.74 -22.34
CA ASP A 353 7.51 -6.11 -22.53
C ASP A 353 7.91 -6.76 -21.21
N ASP A 354 8.62 -6.03 -20.34
CA ASP A 354 9.02 -6.51 -19.02
C ASP A 354 7.83 -6.72 -18.09
N LEU A 355 6.88 -5.78 -18.07
CA LEU A 355 5.63 -5.93 -17.31
C LEU A 355 4.85 -7.18 -17.76
N MET A 356 4.72 -7.40 -19.07
CA MET A 356 4.00 -8.55 -19.61
C MET A 356 4.73 -9.85 -19.30
N LYS A 357 6.06 -9.87 -19.45
CA LYS A 357 6.90 -11.01 -19.08
C LYS A 357 6.75 -11.38 -17.60
N ILE A 358 6.69 -10.38 -16.70
CA ILE A 358 6.50 -10.61 -15.27
C ILE A 358 5.08 -11.09 -14.97
N ARG A 359 4.05 -10.47 -15.56
CA ARG A 359 2.64 -10.88 -15.41
C ARG A 359 2.44 -12.35 -15.77
N LEU A 360 3.11 -12.82 -16.82
CA LEU A 360 3.00 -14.16 -17.37
C LEU A 360 4.10 -15.10 -16.87
N SER A 361 4.79 -14.73 -15.78
CA SER A 361 5.77 -15.60 -15.12
C SER A 361 5.11 -16.44 -14.03
N PRO A 362 5.32 -17.77 -13.99
CA PRO A 362 4.81 -18.61 -12.90
C PRO A 362 5.37 -18.23 -11.51
N GLY A 363 6.53 -17.58 -11.46
CA GLY A 363 7.24 -17.26 -10.21
C GLY A 363 7.04 -15.83 -9.70
N VAL A 364 6.11 -15.06 -10.28
CA VAL A 364 5.78 -13.72 -9.78
C VAL A 364 5.10 -13.81 -8.41
N SER A 365 5.48 -12.95 -7.45
CA SER A 365 4.77 -12.88 -6.16
C SER A 365 3.38 -12.31 -6.36
N GLU A 366 2.42 -12.70 -5.51
CA GLU A 366 1.03 -12.24 -5.64
C GLU A 366 0.88 -10.72 -5.64
N ARG A 367 1.70 -10.01 -4.85
CA ARG A 367 1.65 -8.54 -4.77
C ARG A 367 2.30 -7.85 -5.97
N VAL A 368 3.42 -8.38 -6.48
CA VAL A 368 3.97 -7.90 -7.75
C VAL A 368 3.00 -8.21 -8.88
N TYR A 369 2.38 -9.40 -8.91
CA TYR A 369 1.37 -9.79 -9.90
C TYR A 369 0.19 -8.83 -9.92
N PHE A 370 -0.34 -8.49 -8.74
CA PHE A 370 -1.44 -7.54 -8.60
C PHE A 370 -1.12 -6.20 -9.27
N GLN A 371 0.09 -5.68 -9.02
CA GLN A 371 0.54 -4.41 -9.59
C GLN A 371 0.79 -4.50 -11.11
N VAL A 372 1.50 -5.53 -11.59
CA VAL A 372 1.77 -5.66 -13.04
C VAL A 372 0.49 -5.92 -13.84
N ARG A 373 -0.49 -6.65 -13.28
CA ARG A 373 -1.80 -6.86 -13.90
C ARG A 373 -2.49 -5.52 -14.13
N GLY A 374 -2.56 -4.67 -13.10
CA GLY A 374 -3.14 -3.34 -13.22
C GLY A 374 -2.35 -2.42 -14.17
N ALA A 375 -1.02 -2.54 -14.19
CA ALA A 375 -0.14 -1.72 -15.03
C ALA A 375 -0.31 -2.01 -16.53
N VAL A 376 -0.28 -3.28 -16.95
CA VAL A 376 -0.41 -3.62 -18.39
C VAL A 376 -1.78 -3.27 -18.95
N GLU A 377 -2.81 -3.20 -18.11
CA GLU A 377 -4.15 -2.79 -18.51
C GLU A 377 -4.25 -1.28 -18.82
N GLN A 378 -3.21 -0.46 -18.56
CA GLN A 378 -3.22 0.98 -18.87
C GLN A 378 -2.64 1.30 -20.26
N TYR A 379 -2.02 0.33 -20.91
CA TYR A 379 -1.46 0.50 -22.25
C TYR A 379 -2.55 0.42 -23.33
N ALA A 380 -2.24 0.90 -24.53
CA ALA A 380 -3.12 0.77 -25.67
C ALA A 380 -3.46 -0.71 -25.92
N LYS A 381 -4.72 -0.97 -26.29
CA LYS A 381 -5.27 -2.32 -26.44
C LYS A 381 -4.38 -3.19 -27.32
N ASP A 382 -4.07 -2.72 -28.52
CA ASP A 382 -3.35 -3.50 -29.53
C ASP A 382 -1.92 -3.81 -29.10
N ASP A 383 -1.21 -2.83 -28.51
CA ASP A 383 0.14 -3.02 -28.00
C ASP A 383 0.17 -4.05 -26.86
N ALA A 384 -0.80 -3.97 -25.93
CA ALA A 384 -0.86 -4.87 -24.79
C ALA A 384 -1.21 -6.31 -25.22
N LEU A 385 -2.09 -6.49 -26.21
CA LEU A 385 -2.41 -7.81 -26.77
C LEU A 385 -1.23 -8.38 -27.56
N ALA A 386 -0.54 -7.55 -28.36
CA ALA A 386 0.65 -7.98 -29.08
C ALA A 386 1.77 -8.42 -28.11
N ALA A 387 1.99 -7.69 -27.02
CA ALA A 387 2.94 -8.08 -25.98
C ALA A 387 2.53 -9.39 -25.29
N PHE A 388 1.23 -9.58 -25.01
CA PHE A 388 0.70 -10.81 -24.42
C PHE A 388 0.97 -12.01 -25.32
N ASP A 389 0.64 -11.89 -26.60
CA ASP A 389 0.81 -12.96 -27.59
C ASP A 389 2.29 -13.29 -27.81
N LYS A 390 3.15 -12.26 -27.93
CA LYS A 390 4.61 -12.40 -28.03
C LYS A 390 5.20 -13.18 -26.86
N GLN A 391 4.78 -12.90 -25.63
CA GLN A 391 5.36 -13.55 -24.44
C GLN A 391 4.96 -15.03 -24.30
N LEU A 392 3.85 -15.45 -24.93
CA LEU A 392 3.36 -16.83 -24.90
C LEU A 392 3.71 -17.64 -26.15
N GLU A 393 4.28 -17.01 -27.18
CA GLU A 393 4.71 -17.67 -28.41
C GLU A 393 5.65 -18.85 -28.10
N GLY A 394 5.34 -20.01 -28.67
CA GLY A 394 6.13 -21.24 -28.48
C GLY A 394 6.07 -21.86 -27.07
N ARG A 395 5.37 -21.24 -26.09
CA ARG A 395 5.23 -21.80 -24.74
C ARG A 395 4.09 -22.82 -24.68
N SER A 396 4.30 -23.92 -23.96
CA SER A 396 3.35 -25.02 -23.82
C SER A 396 3.33 -25.58 -22.40
N GLY A 397 2.25 -26.31 -22.07
CA GLY A 397 2.03 -26.90 -20.76
C GLY A 397 0.77 -26.37 -20.08
N SER A 398 0.20 -27.14 -19.16
CA SER A 398 -1.12 -26.86 -18.56
C SER A 398 -1.26 -25.45 -17.97
N TRP A 399 -0.19 -24.94 -17.36
CA TRP A 399 -0.16 -23.57 -16.84
C TRP A 399 -0.27 -22.53 -17.96
N TYR A 400 0.55 -22.63 -19.01
CA TYR A 400 0.53 -21.69 -20.13
C TYR A 400 -0.77 -21.78 -20.93
N GLU A 401 -1.38 -22.97 -21.09
CA GLU A 401 -2.68 -23.10 -21.74
C GLU A 401 -3.79 -22.41 -20.94
N LYS A 402 -3.76 -22.49 -19.60
CA LYS A 402 -4.67 -21.73 -18.73
C LYS A 402 -4.47 -20.22 -18.92
N ILE A 403 -3.22 -19.76 -18.96
CA ILE A 403 -2.91 -18.34 -19.16
C ILE A 403 -3.35 -17.86 -20.54
N LYS A 404 -3.13 -18.64 -21.62
CA LYS A 404 -3.66 -18.33 -22.96
C LYS A 404 -5.18 -18.16 -22.96
N ALA A 405 -5.90 -18.97 -22.18
CA ALA A 405 -7.35 -18.85 -22.04
C ALA A 405 -7.79 -17.52 -21.36
N GLU A 406 -6.91 -16.87 -20.58
CA GLU A 406 -7.20 -15.56 -19.98
C GLU A 406 -7.14 -14.41 -21.00
N ARG A 407 -6.57 -14.63 -22.19
CA ARG A 407 -6.44 -13.61 -23.25
C ARG A 407 -7.77 -12.95 -23.59
N THR A 408 -8.84 -13.73 -23.73
CA THR A 408 -10.18 -13.21 -24.07
C THR A 408 -10.70 -12.27 -22.98
N ASN A 409 -10.49 -12.59 -21.71
CA ASN A 409 -10.88 -11.71 -20.62
C ASN A 409 -10.02 -10.45 -20.58
N PHE A 410 -8.72 -10.57 -20.87
CA PHE A 410 -7.82 -9.42 -20.96
C PHE A 410 -8.22 -8.47 -22.10
N GLU A 411 -8.53 -8.99 -23.28
CA GLU A 411 -9.05 -8.22 -24.40
C GLU A 411 -10.37 -7.52 -24.06
N ARG A 412 -11.28 -8.20 -23.35
CA ARG A 412 -12.54 -7.61 -22.88
C ARG A 412 -12.31 -6.42 -21.95
N ILE A 413 -11.36 -6.52 -21.02
CA ILE A 413 -11.00 -5.43 -20.09
C ILE A 413 -10.46 -4.22 -20.88
N LEU A 414 -9.52 -4.45 -21.79
CA LEU A 414 -8.93 -3.38 -22.61
C LEU A 414 -9.98 -2.71 -23.51
N SER A 415 -10.86 -3.50 -24.12
CA SER A 415 -11.94 -2.99 -24.99
C SER A 415 -12.95 -2.15 -24.20
N ALA A 416 -13.28 -2.55 -22.97
CA ALA A 416 -14.15 -1.77 -22.10
C ALA A 416 -13.54 -0.40 -21.76
N LYS A 417 -12.23 -0.34 -21.45
CA LYS A 417 -11.54 0.93 -21.20
C LYS A 417 -11.52 1.85 -22.42
N GLU A 418 -11.24 1.28 -23.60
CA GLU A 418 -11.27 2.05 -24.83
C GLU A 418 -12.67 2.65 -25.09
N GLU A 419 -13.71 1.87 -24.83
CA GLU A 419 -15.11 2.31 -24.93
C GLU A 419 -15.43 3.41 -23.91
N ASP A 420 -15.01 3.25 -22.65
CA ASP A 420 -15.16 4.27 -21.59
C ASP A 420 -14.55 5.62 -22.01
N MET A 421 -13.42 5.59 -22.73
CA MET A 421 -12.78 6.80 -23.26
C MET A 421 -13.54 7.38 -24.44
N LYS A 422 -14.04 6.55 -25.38
CA LYS A 422 -14.87 7.00 -26.51
C LYS A 422 -16.16 7.69 -26.03
N GLN A 423 -16.80 7.13 -25.00
CA GLN A 423 -18.02 7.65 -24.39
C GLN A 423 -17.89 9.07 -23.83
N LEU A 424 -16.67 9.53 -23.51
CA LEU A 424 -16.47 10.93 -23.10
C LEU A 424 -16.91 11.92 -24.20
N LEU A 425 -16.68 11.56 -25.47
CA LEU A 425 -17.00 12.39 -26.62
C LEU A 425 -18.44 12.22 -27.13
N ASP A 426 -19.17 11.20 -26.66
CA ASP A 426 -20.56 10.96 -27.03
C ASP A 426 -21.50 11.90 -26.27
N ARG A 427 -22.33 12.66 -26.99
CA ARG A 427 -23.28 13.62 -26.40
C ARG A 427 -24.46 12.95 -25.70
N GLU A 428 -24.79 11.71 -26.06
CA GLU A 428 -25.91 10.97 -25.47
C GLU A 428 -25.55 10.33 -24.12
N VAL A 429 -24.26 10.22 -23.81
CA VAL A 429 -23.79 9.66 -22.52
C VAL A 429 -23.99 10.66 -21.39
N GLU A 430 -24.64 10.22 -20.31
CA GLU A 430 -24.90 11.04 -19.14
C GLU A 430 -23.62 11.59 -18.47
N SER A 431 -23.67 12.85 -18.02
CA SER A 431 -22.57 13.53 -17.33
C SER A 431 -22.06 12.75 -16.10
N ARG A 432 -22.95 12.01 -15.39
CA ARG A 432 -22.56 11.16 -14.25
C ARG A 432 -21.57 10.06 -14.64
N ASN A 433 -21.78 9.41 -15.79
CA ASN A 433 -20.90 8.34 -16.26
C ASN A 433 -19.55 8.89 -16.71
N LYS A 434 -19.57 10.03 -17.43
CA LYS A 434 -18.34 10.75 -17.80
C LYS A 434 -17.54 11.18 -16.57
N ARG A 435 -18.23 11.66 -15.52
CA ARG A 435 -17.61 12.03 -14.24
C ARG A 435 -16.86 10.85 -13.63
N PHE A 436 -17.48 9.67 -13.60
CA PHE A 436 -16.85 8.45 -13.09
C PHE A 436 -15.56 8.15 -13.85
N ASN A 437 -15.62 8.12 -15.19
CA ASN A 437 -14.45 7.86 -16.05
C ASN A 437 -13.33 8.88 -15.83
N ILE A 438 -13.66 10.18 -15.76
CA ILE A 438 -12.68 11.24 -15.49
C ILE A 438 -12.05 11.09 -14.10
N THR A 439 -12.83 10.82 -13.05
CA THR A 439 -12.28 10.67 -11.69
C THR A 439 -11.39 9.43 -11.54
N ALA A 440 -11.64 8.37 -12.31
CA ALA A 440 -10.80 7.17 -12.33
C ALA A 440 -9.40 7.42 -12.92
N LEU A 441 -9.21 8.50 -13.70
CA LEU A 441 -7.90 8.87 -14.27
C LEU A 441 -6.87 9.25 -13.20
N ARG A 442 -7.30 9.64 -11.99
CA ARG A 442 -6.39 9.92 -10.86
C ARG A 442 -5.55 8.69 -10.49
N ASN A 443 -6.12 7.49 -10.68
CA ASN A 443 -5.46 6.22 -10.35
C ASN A 443 -4.85 5.51 -11.58
N SER A 444 -5.42 5.72 -12.77
CA SER A 444 -5.06 4.96 -13.98
C SER A 444 -4.14 5.71 -14.94
N ASN A 445 -4.10 7.04 -14.86
CA ASN A 445 -3.28 7.94 -15.68
C ASN A 445 -3.22 7.54 -17.18
N GLN A 446 -4.33 7.10 -17.79
CA GLN A 446 -4.35 6.46 -19.10
C GLN A 446 -3.73 7.32 -20.22
N ALA A 447 -2.43 7.19 -20.44
CA ALA A 447 -1.63 8.03 -21.34
C ALA A 447 -1.85 7.66 -22.82
N ALA A 448 -2.34 6.45 -23.06
CA ALA A 448 -2.75 5.98 -24.39
C ALA A 448 -3.91 6.81 -25.00
N TYR A 449 -4.72 7.47 -24.16
CA TYR A 449 -5.93 8.17 -24.60
C TYR A 449 -5.87 9.70 -24.43
N LEU A 450 -4.66 10.29 -24.32
CA LEU A 450 -4.52 11.73 -24.16
C LEU A 450 -5.19 12.54 -25.28
N ASP A 451 -5.15 12.08 -26.53
CA ASP A 451 -5.82 12.78 -27.64
C ASP A 451 -7.33 12.91 -27.41
N THR A 452 -7.98 11.83 -26.96
CA THR A 452 -9.40 11.83 -26.61
C THR A 452 -9.69 12.77 -25.44
N LEU A 453 -8.83 12.76 -24.41
CA LEU A 453 -8.98 13.62 -23.24
C LEU A 453 -8.79 15.10 -23.59
N PHE A 454 -7.78 15.43 -24.40
CA PHE A 454 -7.52 16.78 -24.89
C PHE A 454 -8.65 17.29 -25.77
N ARG A 455 -9.21 16.42 -26.61
CA ARG A 455 -10.38 16.73 -27.42
C ARG A 455 -11.60 17.00 -26.54
N PHE A 456 -11.88 16.15 -25.54
CA PHE A 456 -12.97 16.37 -24.59
C PHE A 456 -12.83 17.72 -23.87
N MET A 457 -11.62 18.07 -23.39
CA MET A 457 -11.36 19.36 -22.74
C MET A 457 -11.68 20.56 -23.64
N LYS A 458 -11.46 20.44 -24.95
CA LYS A 458 -11.70 21.50 -25.93
C LYS A 458 -13.16 21.59 -26.38
N GLU A 459 -13.83 20.46 -26.56
CA GLU A 459 -15.15 20.37 -27.21
C GLU A 459 -16.33 20.30 -26.22
N SER A 460 -16.09 19.92 -24.96
CA SER A 460 -17.15 19.80 -23.96
C SER A 460 -17.65 21.18 -23.52
N ASP A 461 -18.97 21.31 -23.38
CA ASP A 461 -19.62 22.50 -22.80
C ASP A 461 -19.80 22.38 -21.27
N ASP A 462 -19.52 21.20 -20.68
CA ASP A 462 -19.67 20.94 -19.24
C ASP A 462 -18.42 21.40 -18.46
N GLN A 463 -18.49 22.61 -17.91
CA GLN A 463 -17.37 23.22 -17.18
C GLN A 463 -16.94 22.42 -15.94
N ASN A 464 -17.88 21.71 -15.28
CA ASN A 464 -17.55 20.90 -14.11
C ASN A 464 -16.72 19.68 -14.50
N LEU A 465 -17.08 19.00 -15.59
CA LEU A 465 -16.31 17.87 -16.09
C LEU A 465 -14.94 18.32 -16.63
N ARG A 466 -14.88 19.48 -17.30
CA ARG A 466 -13.61 20.07 -17.75
C ARG A 466 -12.69 20.40 -16.57
N GLN A 467 -13.22 21.00 -15.51
CA GLN A 467 -12.44 21.27 -14.29
C GLN A 467 -11.92 19.96 -13.66
N LEU A 468 -12.76 18.93 -13.57
CA LEU A 468 -12.35 17.62 -13.05
C LEU A 468 -11.27 16.98 -13.91
N LEU A 469 -11.35 17.09 -15.23
CA LEU A 469 -10.31 16.57 -16.12
C LEU A 469 -9.00 17.36 -15.98
N ALA A 470 -9.07 18.69 -15.86
CA ALA A 470 -7.91 19.52 -15.60
C ALA A 470 -7.20 19.10 -14.30
N GLU A 471 -7.96 18.82 -13.24
CA GLU A 471 -7.42 18.32 -11.98
C GLU A 471 -6.84 16.90 -12.12
N ALA A 472 -7.51 16.00 -12.85
CA ALA A 472 -7.05 14.64 -13.11
C ALA A 472 -5.69 14.60 -13.83
N PHE A 473 -5.44 15.51 -14.79
CA PHE A 473 -4.13 15.66 -15.42
C PHE A 473 -2.99 15.93 -14.43
N GLY A 474 -3.29 16.53 -13.27
CA GLY A 474 -2.30 16.78 -12.21
C GLY A 474 -1.74 15.52 -11.57
N TRP A 475 -2.35 14.35 -11.80
CA TRP A 475 -1.88 13.06 -11.28
C TRP A 475 -0.85 12.37 -12.18
N TYR A 476 -0.64 12.86 -13.40
CA TYR A 476 0.31 12.30 -14.38
C TYR A 476 1.78 12.67 -14.10
N THR A 477 2.13 12.82 -12.82
CA THR A 477 3.43 13.30 -12.32
C THR A 477 4.62 12.48 -12.81
N ARG A 478 4.41 11.19 -13.10
CA ARG A 478 5.44 10.27 -13.60
C ARG A 478 5.24 9.84 -15.04
N SER A 479 4.19 10.32 -15.72
CA SER A 479 3.89 9.88 -17.08
C SER A 479 5.04 10.18 -18.04
N TRP A 480 5.38 9.24 -18.93
CA TRP A 480 6.34 9.50 -20.00
C TRP A 480 5.89 10.61 -20.97
N LYS A 481 4.57 10.91 -20.98
CA LYS A 481 3.96 12.01 -21.72
C LYS A 481 3.69 13.26 -20.88
N LYS A 482 4.27 13.37 -19.67
CA LYS A 482 4.03 14.51 -18.77
C LYS A 482 4.21 15.87 -19.46
N GLN A 483 5.27 16.03 -20.27
CA GLN A 483 5.55 17.29 -20.95
C GLN A 483 4.44 17.66 -21.96
N GLU A 484 3.91 16.68 -22.69
CA GLU A 484 2.78 16.86 -23.61
C GLU A 484 1.53 17.39 -22.88
N ILE A 485 1.26 16.84 -21.69
CA ILE A 485 0.14 17.28 -20.82
C ILE A 485 0.36 18.70 -20.31
N VAL A 486 1.58 19.03 -19.87
CA VAL A 486 1.94 20.37 -19.41
C VAL A 486 1.75 21.40 -20.53
N ASP A 487 2.25 21.11 -21.72
CA ASP A 487 2.15 22.00 -22.88
C ASP A 487 0.71 22.19 -23.33
N PHE A 488 -0.08 21.11 -23.34
CA PHE A 488 -1.52 21.18 -23.57
C PHE A 488 -2.21 22.07 -22.53
N CYS A 489 -1.97 21.86 -21.23
CA CYS A 489 -2.62 22.63 -20.17
C CYS A 489 -2.27 24.12 -20.25
N ARG A 490 -1.01 24.46 -20.56
CA ARG A 490 -0.57 25.85 -20.78
C ARG A 490 -1.28 26.49 -21.98
N ALA A 491 -1.31 25.80 -23.11
CA ALA A 491 -1.96 26.29 -24.33
C ALA A 491 -3.47 26.47 -24.12
N GLN A 492 -4.13 25.50 -23.48
CA GLN A 492 -5.56 25.57 -23.19
C GLN A 492 -5.88 26.70 -22.21
N ALA A 493 -5.09 26.89 -21.15
CA ALA A 493 -5.30 27.97 -20.18
C ALA A 493 -5.17 29.38 -20.79
N ALA A 494 -4.40 29.54 -21.87
CA ALA A 494 -4.24 30.82 -22.57
C ALA A 494 -5.50 31.24 -23.33
N VAL A 495 -6.29 30.29 -23.82
CA VAL A 495 -7.53 30.53 -24.58
C VAL A 495 -8.79 30.27 -23.76
N GLU A 496 -8.66 29.72 -22.55
CA GLU A 496 -9.78 29.39 -21.68
C GLU A 496 -10.52 30.64 -21.19
N LYS A 497 -11.84 30.61 -21.32
CA LYS A 497 -12.73 31.70 -20.91
C LYS A 497 -13.36 31.47 -19.54
N ASP A 498 -13.52 30.21 -19.14
CA ASP A 498 -14.02 29.89 -17.81
C ASP A 498 -12.89 30.01 -16.77
N ASP A 499 -13.04 30.95 -15.83
CA ASP A 499 -12.01 31.23 -14.82
C ASP A 499 -11.71 30.03 -13.90
N THR A 500 -12.70 29.16 -13.66
CA THR A 500 -12.52 28.00 -12.78
C THR A 500 -11.70 26.93 -13.48
N VAL A 501 -12.03 26.60 -14.73
CA VAL A 501 -11.24 25.68 -15.56
C VAL A 501 -9.83 26.24 -15.78
N LYS A 502 -9.70 27.53 -16.11
CA LYS A 502 -8.40 28.19 -16.33
C LYS A 502 -7.50 28.10 -15.10
N ARG A 503 -8.03 28.39 -13.91
CA ARG A 503 -7.26 28.28 -12.65
C ARG A 503 -6.81 26.85 -12.39
N GLU A 504 -7.68 25.86 -12.61
CA GLU A 504 -7.31 24.47 -12.37
C GLU A 504 -6.25 23.98 -13.38
N LEU A 505 -6.33 24.37 -14.65
CA LEU A 505 -5.27 24.09 -15.65
C LEU A 505 -3.91 24.65 -15.21
N LEU A 506 -3.87 25.91 -14.76
CA LEU A 506 -2.65 26.53 -14.25
C LEU A 506 -2.14 25.86 -12.98
N ARG A 507 -3.04 25.40 -12.10
CA ARG A 507 -2.69 24.64 -10.89
C ARG A 507 -2.09 23.29 -11.27
N THR A 508 -2.65 22.61 -12.25
CA THR A 508 -2.13 21.35 -12.78
C THR A 508 -0.75 21.51 -13.39
N VAL A 509 -0.50 22.59 -14.15
CA VAL A 509 0.86 22.89 -14.63
C VAL A 509 1.84 22.97 -13.46
N ARG A 510 1.51 23.71 -12.40
CA ARG A 510 2.37 23.80 -11.20
C ARG A 510 2.60 22.44 -10.54
N ARG A 511 1.55 21.62 -10.35
CA ARG A 511 1.68 20.27 -9.77
C ARG A 511 2.65 19.37 -10.56
N LEU A 512 2.78 19.58 -11.87
CA LEU A 512 3.62 18.76 -12.73
C LEU A 512 5.04 19.32 -12.93
N THR A 513 5.30 20.58 -12.55
CA THR A 513 6.58 21.26 -12.80
C THR A 513 7.30 21.76 -11.55
N ASP A 514 6.59 21.91 -10.44
CA ASP A 514 7.13 22.29 -9.12
C ASP A 514 7.42 21.04 -8.28
#